data_AF-A0A9D5BW36-F1
#
_entry.id   AF-A0A9D5BW36-F1
#
_cell.length_a   1.000
_cell.length_b   1.000
_cell.length_c   1.000
_cell.angle_alpha   90.00
_cell.angle_beta   90.00
_cell.angle_gamma   90.00
#
_symmetry.space_group_name_H-M   'P 1'
#
loop_
_entity.id
_entity.type
_entity.pdbx_description
1 polymer ?
#
loop_
_entity_poly.entity_id
_entity_poly.type
_entity_poly.pdbx_seq_one_letter_code
_entity_poly.pdbx_strand_id
1 'polypeptide(L)'
;MNTFKLCFAQQKVESRVRILTDLRELASAESLDTFTLIYTNILEHQPDCPPEVVEKLVALREGIPSKDAKEVVQECKEIYENSLVDGNPPKTGFVFGKVKCLQAPKGIWRKLAQ
;
A
#
# COMPACT_ATOMS: atom_id res chain seq x y z
N MET A 1 4.33 20.45 19.95
CA MET A 1 3.87 19.22 19.25
C MET A 1 4.10 17.96 20.09
N ASN A 2 3.79 17.95 21.41
CA ASN A 2 4.16 16.85 22.33
C ASN A 2 3.03 16.34 23.25
N THR A 3 1.77 16.65 22.98
CA THR A 3 0.64 16.20 23.83
C THR A 3 0.16 14.78 23.54
N PHE A 4 0.52 14.18 22.40
CA PHE A 4 0.04 12.84 22.01
C PHE A 4 0.77 11.67 22.66
N LYS A 5 2.03 11.85 23.09
CA LYS A 5 2.87 10.77 23.66
C LYS A 5 2.50 10.38 25.09
N LEU A 6 1.76 11.21 25.81
CA LEU A 6 1.58 11.05 27.27
C LEU A 6 0.43 10.11 27.68
N CYS A 7 -0.50 9.76 26.76
CA CYS A 7 -1.74 9.06 27.14
C CYS A 7 -1.98 7.70 26.47
N PHE A 8 -1.11 7.25 25.56
CA PHE A 8 -1.33 6.02 24.80
C PHE A 8 -0.08 5.13 24.79
N ALA A 9 -0.27 3.81 24.70
CA ALA A 9 0.82 2.86 24.45
C ALA A 9 1.60 3.31 23.21
N GLN A 10 2.78 3.91 23.42
CA GLN A 10 3.57 4.63 22.42
C GLN A 10 3.73 3.83 21.12
N GLN A 11 4.01 2.53 21.23
CA GLN A 11 4.19 1.63 20.10
C GLN A 11 2.94 1.50 19.21
N LYS A 12 1.73 1.53 19.79
CA LYS A 12 0.47 1.43 19.02
C LYS A 12 0.21 2.69 18.21
N VAL A 13 0.55 3.86 18.75
CA VAL A 13 0.38 5.14 18.03
C VAL A 13 1.43 5.25 16.93
N GLU A 14 2.68 4.90 17.24
CA GLU A 14 3.79 4.94 16.30
C GLU A 14 3.54 4.08 15.06
N SER A 15 3.12 2.81 15.24
CA SER A 15 2.78 1.92 14.12
C SER A 15 1.65 2.48 13.23
N ARG A 16 0.66 3.17 13.81
CA ARG A 16 -0.46 3.79 13.07
C ARG A 16 -0.07 5.05 12.32
N VAL A 17 0.85 5.84 12.87
CA VAL A 17 1.36 7.04 12.22
C VAL A 17 2.34 6.67 11.11
N ARG A 18 3.16 5.65 11.33
CA ARG A 18 4.17 5.20 10.35
C ARG A 18 3.57 4.88 8.99
N ILE A 19 2.49 4.08 8.95
CA ILE A 19 1.87 3.73 7.66
C ILE A 19 1.31 4.95 6.91
N LEU A 20 0.87 6.01 7.62
CA LEU A 20 0.46 7.25 6.95
C LEU A 20 1.65 8.00 6.35
N THR A 21 2.80 7.96 7.02
CA THR A 21 4.06 8.49 6.50
C THR A 21 4.52 7.71 5.27
N ASP A 22 4.53 6.38 5.36
CA ASP A 22 4.98 5.53 4.25
C ASP A 22 4.08 5.68 3.01
N LEU A 23 2.75 5.77 3.20
CA LEU A 23 1.82 6.02 2.09
C LEU A 23 1.99 7.41 1.47
N ARG A 24 2.32 8.43 2.28
CA ARG A 24 2.66 9.77 1.75
C ARG A 24 3.92 9.71 0.91
N GLU A 25 4.96 9.02 1.39
CA GLU A 25 6.21 8.87 0.65
C GLU A 25 6.00 8.08 -0.64
N LEU A 26 5.21 7.01 -0.61
CA LEU A 26 4.83 6.23 -1.78
C LEU A 26 4.07 7.09 -2.79
N ALA A 27 3.13 7.92 -2.34
CA ALA A 27 2.40 8.84 -3.22
C ALA A 27 3.31 9.89 -3.87
N SER A 28 4.38 10.31 -3.19
CA SER A 28 5.38 11.27 -3.67
C SER A 28 6.50 10.64 -4.50
N ALA A 29 6.57 9.32 -4.65
CA ALA A 29 7.66 8.65 -5.37
C ALA A 29 7.71 9.04 -6.85
N GLU A 30 8.85 9.51 -7.37
CA GLU A 30 8.94 10.01 -8.76
C GLU A 30 9.59 9.02 -9.73
N SER A 31 10.04 7.86 -9.24
CA SER A 31 10.69 6.83 -10.05
C SER A 31 10.26 5.43 -9.65
N LEU A 32 10.40 4.48 -10.57
CA LEU A 32 10.14 3.07 -10.34
C LEU A 32 10.87 2.55 -9.10
N ASP A 33 12.18 2.80 -9.00
CA ASP A 33 13.02 2.38 -7.88
C ASP A 33 12.54 2.94 -6.54
N THR A 34 12.02 4.18 -6.53
CA THR A 34 11.51 4.79 -5.31
C THR A 34 10.19 4.14 -4.90
N PHE A 35 9.31 3.83 -5.85
CA PHE A 35 8.07 3.10 -5.58
C PHE A 35 8.36 1.72 -4.99
N THR A 36 9.24 0.95 -5.63
CA THR A 36 9.57 -0.43 -5.21
C THR A 36 10.24 -0.45 -3.84
N LEU A 37 11.17 0.48 -3.58
CA LEU A 37 11.83 0.61 -2.27
C LEU A 37 10.84 0.93 -1.16
N ILE A 38 10.00 1.95 -1.35
CA ILE A 38 9.02 2.35 -0.32
C ILE A 38 7.99 1.24 -0.10
N TYR A 39 7.51 0.62 -1.18
CA TYR A 39 6.53 -0.46 -1.08
C TYR A 39 7.11 -1.69 -0.35
N THR A 40 8.37 -2.05 -0.62
CA THR A 40 9.09 -3.09 0.12
C THR A 40 9.14 -2.76 1.62
N ASN A 41 9.53 -1.53 1.97
CA ASN A 41 9.56 -1.07 3.36
C ASN A 41 8.19 -1.10 4.04
N ILE A 42 7.10 -0.82 3.30
CA ILE A 42 5.74 -0.95 3.79
C ILE A 42 5.46 -2.41 4.14
N LEU A 43 5.75 -3.36 3.24
CA LEU A 43 5.46 -4.78 3.45
C LEU A 43 6.20 -5.40 4.63
N GLU A 44 7.40 -4.92 4.96
CA GLU A 44 8.13 -5.34 6.18
C GLU A 44 7.33 -5.10 7.46
N HIS A 45 6.46 -4.09 7.49
CA HIS A 45 5.75 -3.64 8.69
C HIS A 45 4.22 -3.77 8.59
N GLN A 46 3.69 -3.79 7.37
CA GLN A 46 2.29 -3.97 7.00
C GLN A 46 2.20 -4.95 5.83
N PRO A 47 2.46 -6.26 6.07
CA PRO A 47 2.50 -7.25 4.99
C PRO A 47 1.14 -7.51 4.33
N ASP A 48 0.04 -7.02 4.91
CA ASP A 48 -1.29 -7.06 4.29
C ASP A 48 -1.62 -5.83 3.42
N CYS A 49 -0.65 -4.95 3.15
CA CYS A 49 -0.80 -3.86 2.19
C CYS A 49 -0.89 -4.43 0.78
N PRO A 50 -2.04 -4.32 0.09
CA PRO A 50 -2.21 -4.96 -1.21
C PRO A 50 -1.79 -4.00 -2.34
N PRO A 51 -1.37 -4.51 -3.51
CA PRO A 51 -0.85 -3.69 -4.60
C PRO A 51 -1.89 -2.73 -5.21
N GLU A 52 -3.18 -2.96 -4.98
CA GLU A 52 -4.27 -2.03 -5.33
C GLU A 52 -4.11 -0.66 -4.66
N VAL A 53 -3.35 -0.56 -3.57
CA VAL A 53 -2.96 0.72 -2.96
C VAL A 53 -2.07 1.51 -3.93
N VAL A 54 -1.06 0.85 -4.50
CA VAL A 54 -0.15 1.45 -5.49
C VAL A 54 -0.95 1.83 -6.74
N GLU A 55 -1.80 0.94 -7.24
CA GLU A 55 -2.63 1.18 -8.42
C GLU A 55 -3.49 2.45 -8.25
N LYS A 56 -4.16 2.61 -7.11
CA LYS A 56 -4.97 3.79 -6.84
C LYS A 56 -4.13 5.06 -6.68
N LEU A 57 -2.99 4.99 -6.01
CA LEU A 57 -2.12 6.16 -5.81
C LEU A 57 -1.58 6.66 -7.14
N VAL A 58 -1.09 5.75 -7.98
CA VAL A 58 -0.56 6.08 -9.30
C VAL A 58 -1.65 6.60 -10.23
N ALA A 59 -2.86 6.01 -10.21
CA ALA A 59 -3.98 6.45 -11.04
C ALA A 59 -4.48 7.87 -10.72
N LEU A 60 -4.23 8.37 -9.50
CA LEU A 60 -4.59 9.73 -9.09
C LEU A 60 -3.54 10.78 -9.48
N ARG A 61 -2.42 10.39 -10.09
CA ARG A 61 -1.32 11.32 -10.42
C ARG A 61 -1.39 11.83 -11.86
N GLU A 62 -1.46 13.16 -11.99
CA GLU A 62 -1.52 13.85 -13.28
C GLU A 62 -0.16 13.98 -14.00
N GLY A 63 0.93 13.46 -13.42
CA GLY A 63 2.31 13.62 -13.93
C GLY A 63 3.07 12.34 -14.24
N ILE A 64 2.44 11.16 -14.08
CA ILE A 64 3.09 9.87 -14.39
C ILE A 64 2.60 9.39 -15.76
N PRO A 65 3.49 9.12 -16.73
CA PRO A 65 3.12 8.50 -18.00
C PRO A 65 2.41 7.15 -17.76
N SER A 66 1.35 6.86 -18.53
CA SER A 66 0.57 5.62 -18.32
C SER A 66 1.40 4.33 -18.49
N LYS A 67 2.51 4.38 -19.22
CA LYS A 67 3.43 3.25 -19.34
C LYS A 67 4.15 3.01 -18.00
N ASP A 68 4.78 4.04 -17.46
CA ASP A 68 5.51 4.00 -16.20
C ASP A 68 4.57 3.64 -15.04
N ALA A 69 3.33 4.12 -15.08
CA ALA A 69 2.29 3.75 -14.13
C ALA A 69 2.01 2.23 -14.12
N LYS A 70 1.93 1.60 -15.29
CA LYS A 70 1.71 0.15 -15.41
C LYS A 70 2.92 -0.63 -14.93
N GLU A 71 4.12 -0.17 -15.26
CA GLU A 71 5.38 -0.77 -14.84
C GLU A 71 5.53 -0.74 -13.32
N VAL A 72 5.27 0.40 -12.69
CA VAL A 72 5.23 0.56 -11.22
C VAL A 72 4.27 -0.42 -10.56
N VAL A 73 3.04 -0.50 -11.08
CA VAL A 73 2.01 -1.41 -10.52
C VAL A 73 2.42 -2.87 -10.70
N GLN A 74 3.03 -3.23 -11.83
CA GLN A 74 3.48 -4.59 -12.09
C GLN A 74 4.62 -5.01 -11.16
N GLU A 75 5.66 -4.19 -11.03
CA GLU A 75 6.78 -4.47 -10.12
C GLU A 75 6.32 -4.59 -8.66
N CYS A 76 5.43 -3.69 -8.21
CA CYS A 76 4.89 -3.77 -6.86
C CYS A 76 3.99 -5.01 -6.64
N LYS A 77 3.28 -5.49 -7.67
CA LYS A 77 2.55 -6.76 -7.60
C LYS A 77 3.50 -7.94 -7.41
N GLU A 78 4.58 -8.00 -8.16
CA GLU A 78 5.59 -9.07 -8.04
C GLU A 78 6.26 -9.06 -6.67
N ILE A 79 6.61 -7.88 -6.14
CA ILE A 79 7.14 -7.73 -4.78
C ILE A 79 6.12 -8.24 -3.75
N TYR A 80 4.84 -7.90 -3.91
CA TYR A 80 3.78 -8.38 -3.02
C TYR A 80 3.65 -9.90 -3.06
N GLU A 81 3.56 -10.49 -4.25
CA GLU A 81 3.46 -11.94 -4.44
C GLU A 81 4.64 -12.70 -3.83
N ASN A 82 5.86 -12.18 -4.00
CA ASN A 82 7.07 -12.76 -3.41
C ASN A 82 7.12 -12.65 -1.88
N SER A 83 6.35 -11.73 -1.28
CA SER A 83 6.27 -11.55 0.18
C SER A 83 5.29 -12.52 0.86
N LEU A 84 4.44 -13.21 0.08
CA LEU A 84 3.40 -14.08 0.60
C LEU A 84 3.99 -15.41 1.11
N VAL A 85 3.41 -15.92 2.20
CA VAL A 85 3.70 -17.26 2.73
C VAL A 85 2.45 -18.11 2.48
N ASP A 86 2.60 -19.20 1.72
CA ASP A 86 1.48 -20.05 1.30
C ASP A 86 0.32 -19.26 0.64
N GLY A 87 0.65 -18.24 -0.14
CA GLY A 87 -0.32 -17.38 -0.83
C GLY A 87 -1.07 -16.40 0.08
N ASN A 88 -0.65 -16.23 1.33
CA ASN A 88 -1.25 -15.30 2.28
C ASN A 88 -0.22 -14.32 2.86
N PRO A 89 -0.62 -13.09 3.22
CA PRO A 89 0.26 -12.18 3.91
C PRO A 89 0.61 -12.75 5.30
N PRO A 90 1.88 -12.72 5.74
CA PRO A 90 2.32 -13.34 7.00
C PRO A 90 1.66 -12.75 8.25
N LYS A 91 1.10 -11.53 8.17
CA LYS A 91 0.36 -10.89 9.26
C LYS A 91 -0.70 -9.93 8.73
N THR A 92 -1.90 -9.95 9.31
CA THR A 92 -2.91 -8.93 9.02
C THR A 92 -2.69 -7.69 9.87
N GLY A 93 -2.68 -6.53 9.22
CA GLY A 93 -2.59 -5.21 9.82
C GLY A 93 -3.95 -4.66 10.25
N PHE A 94 -3.95 -3.44 10.76
CA PHE A 94 -5.18 -2.78 11.21
C PHE A 94 -5.90 -2.02 10.08
N VAL A 95 -5.16 -1.64 9.03
CA VAL A 95 -5.57 -0.62 8.05
C VAL A 95 -6.29 -1.24 6.87
N PHE A 96 -5.59 -2.05 6.07
CA PHE A 96 -5.99 -2.36 4.70
C PHE A 96 -7.26 -3.22 4.60
N GLY A 97 -7.47 -4.15 5.54
CA GLY A 97 -8.73 -4.91 5.63
C GLY A 97 -9.99 -4.05 5.85
N LYS A 98 -9.83 -2.79 6.31
CA LYS A 98 -10.96 -1.86 6.58
C LYS A 98 -11.16 -0.82 5.48
N VAL A 99 -10.26 -0.72 4.52
CA VAL A 99 -10.33 0.29 3.45
C VAL A 99 -11.29 -0.19 2.36
N LYS A 100 -12.51 0.37 2.34
CA LYS A 100 -13.58 -0.05 1.41
C LYS A 100 -13.19 0.06 -0.07
N CYS A 101 -12.40 1.04 -0.45
CA CYS A 101 -12.02 1.22 -1.85
C CYS A 101 -11.05 0.14 -2.35
N LEU A 102 -10.35 -0.56 -1.46
CA LEU A 102 -9.48 -1.71 -1.76
C LEU A 102 -10.24 -3.03 -1.84
N GLN A 103 -11.47 -3.07 -1.34
CA GLN A 103 -12.28 -4.28 -1.44
C GLN A 103 -12.68 -4.48 -2.89
N ALA A 104 -12.31 -5.65 -3.45
CA ALA A 104 -12.78 -6.04 -4.77
C ALA A 104 -14.32 -5.91 -4.82
N PRO A 105 -14.89 -5.31 -5.88
CA PRO A 105 -16.33 -5.19 -5.99
C PRO A 105 -16.96 -6.59 -5.92
N LYS A 106 -17.82 -6.80 -4.93
CA LYS A 106 -18.56 -8.07 -4.79
C LYS A 106 -19.67 -8.09 -5.84
N GLY A 107 -19.68 -9.10 -6.72
CA GLY A 107 -20.76 -9.36 -7.68
C GLY A 107 -20.40 -9.10 -9.16
N ILE A 108 -21.45 -8.92 -9.97
CA ILE A 108 -21.48 -8.91 -11.46
C ILE A 108 -20.41 -7.99 -12.09
N TRP A 109 -19.99 -6.95 -11.37
CA TRP A 109 -18.96 -6.00 -11.78
C TRP A 109 -17.56 -6.59 -12.03
N ARG A 110 -17.23 -7.77 -11.47
CA ARG A 110 -15.97 -8.48 -11.81
C ARG A 110 -15.88 -8.91 -13.28
N LYS A 111 -17.01 -9.14 -13.95
CA LYS A 111 -17.02 -9.60 -15.36
C LYS A 111 -16.81 -8.47 -16.38
N LEU A 112 -16.80 -7.22 -15.95
CA LEU A 112 -16.69 -6.06 -16.84
C LEU A 112 -15.31 -5.39 -16.81
N ALA A 113 -14.41 -5.84 -15.93
CA ALA A 113 -13.07 -5.29 -15.77
C ALA A 113 -11.95 -6.18 -16.39
N GLN A 114 -12.34 -7.18 -17.19
CA GLN A 114 -11.43 -8.01 -18.01
C GLN A 114 -11.51 -7.58 -19.46
#